data_AF-A0A073ID79-F1
#
_entry.id   AF-A0A073ID79-F1
#
_cell.length_a   1.000
_cell.length_b   1.000
_cell.length_c   1.000
_cell.angle_alpha   90.00
_cell.angle_beta   90.00
_cell.angle_gamma   90.00
#
_symmetry.space_group_name_H-M   'P 1'
#
loop_
_entity.id
_entity.type
_entity.pdbx_description
1 polymer ?
#
loop_
_entity_poly.entity_id
_entity_poly.type
_entity_poly.pdbx_seq_one_letter_code
_entity_poly.pdbx_strand_id
1 'polypeptide(L)'
;VNDAALPMFESLCARWLPSGRLQSREWVACNPTRNDRRPGSFRINVDTGMWAEFAIPGVQGGDPISLRAYLEGLTQIEAARLLADELGVDA
;
A
#
# COMPACT_ATOMS: atom_id res chain seq x y z
N VAL A 1 11.96 8.53 2.60
CA VAL A 1 10.97 7.52 3.04
C VAL A 1 10.57 6.51 1.96
N ASN A 2 9.99 6.93 0.82
CA ASN A 2 9.57 5.97 -0.24
C ASN A 2 10.70 5.03 -0.69
N ASP A 3 11.89 5.56 -1.00
CA ASP A 3 13.04 4.74 -1.42
C ASP A 3 13.50 3.75 -0.34
N ALA A 4 13.35 4.11 0.94
CA ALA A 4 13.65 3.23 2.06
C ALA A 4 12.57 2.15 2.25
N ALA A 5 11.33 2.44 1.85
CA ALA A 5 10.21 1.52 1.95
C ALA A 5 10.25 0.44 0.86
N LEU A 6 10.63 0.77 -0.38
CA LEU A 6 10.58 -0.13 -1.54
C LEU A 6 11.29 -1.49 -1.31
N PRO A 7 12.54 -1.55 -0.76
CA PRO A 7 13.20 -2.82 -0.48
C PRO A 7 12.47 -3.73 0.51
N MET A 8 11.59 -3.16 1.34
CA MET A 8 10.82 -3.88 2.36
C MET A 8 9.32 -3.94 2.01
N PHE A 9 8.94 -3.49 0.81
CA PHE A 9 7.56 -3.13 0.55
C PHE A 9 6.62 -4.34 0.49
N GLU A 10 7.09 -5.50 0.06
CA GLU A 10 6.34 -6.75 0.19
C GLU A 10 6.00 -7.05 1.67
N SER A 11 6.98 -6.93 2.58
CA SER A 11 6.76 -7.16 4.01
C SER A 11 5.85 -6.10 4.64
N LEU A 12 5.92 -4.86 4.17
CA LEU A 12 4.98 -3.81 4.56
C LEU A 12 3.56 -4.14 4.06
N CYS A 13 3.40 -4.54 2.81
CA CYS A 13 2.11 -4.99 2.27
C CYS A 13 1.54 -6.17 3.05
N ALA A 14 2.36 -7.16 3.40
CA ALA A 14 1.93 -8.29 4.23
C ALA A 14 1.45 -7.88 5.62
N ARG A 15 2.01 -6.80 6.18
CA ARG A 15 1.63 -6.26 7.48
C ARG A 15 0.35 -5.43 7.41
N TRP A 16 0.24 -4.56 6.40
CA TRP A 16 -0.90 -3.65 6.23
C TRP A 16 -2.14 -4.39 5.68
N LEU A 17 -1.91 -5.43 4.87
CA LEU A 17 -2.93 -6.21 4.18
C LEU A 17 -2.68 -7.71 4.38
N PRO A 18 -2.84 -8.23 5.61
CA PRO A 18 -2.43 -9.60 5.99
C PRO A 18 -3.25 -10.70 5.32
N SER A 19 -4.43 -10.39 4.78
CA SER A 19 -5.23 -11.33 3.98
C SER A 19 -4.83 -11.35 2.49
N GLY A 20 -3.91 -10.47 2.10
CA GLY A 20 -3.35 -10.44 0.76
C GLY A 20 -2.35 -11.56 0.52
N ARG A 21 -1.91 -11.66 -0.73
CA ARG A 21 -0.89 -12.62 -1.16
C ARG A 21 -0.07 -12.03 -2.30
N LEU A 22 1.21 -12.42 -2.35
CA LEU A 22 2.05 -12.10 -3.49
C LEU A 22 1.65 -12.96 -4.71
N GLN A 23 1.45 -12.32 -5.85
CA GLN A 23 1.25 -12.93 -7.16
C GLN A 23 2.27 -12.34 -8.13
N SER A 24 3.37 -13.07 -8.36
CA SER A 24 4.53 -12.55 -9.10
C SER A 24 5.09 -11.28 -8.44
N ARG A 25 4.88 -10.11 -9.02
CA ARG A 25 5.36 -8.81 -8.53
C ARG A 25 4.23 -7.93 -7.97
N GLU A 26 3.04 -8.49 -7.83
CA GLU A 26 1.84 -7.79 -7.37
C GLU A 26 1.36 -8.38 -6.04
N TRP A 27 1.24 -7.55 -5.02
CA TRP A 27 0.48 -7.90 -3.82
C TRP A 27 -1.00 -7.72 -4.11
N VAL A 28 -1.75 -8.82 -4.02
CA VAL A 28 -3.17 -8.85 -4.34
C VAL A 28 -3.96 -9.07 -3.05
N ALA A 29 -4.80 -8.09 -2.69
CA ALA A 29 -5.55 -8.11 -1.45
C ALA A 29 -7.03 -7.75 -1.66
N CYS A 30 -7.83 -7.89 -0.60
CA CYS A 30 -9.12 -7.22 -0.52
C CYS A 30 -8.88 -5.77 -0.05
N ASN A 31 -9.51 -4.81 -0.71
CA ASN A 31 -9.43 -3.42 -0.28
C ASN A 31 -10.22 -3.21 1.01
N PRO A 32 -9.55 -2.84 2.13
CA PRO A 32 -10.21 -2.67 3.41
C PRO A 32 -11.15 -1.45 3.46
N THR A 33 -10.98 -0.49 2.54
CA THR A 33 -11.84 0.70 2.49
C THR A 33 -13.15 0.47 1.73
N ARG A 34 -13.36 -0.75 1.19
CA ARG A 34 -14.57 -1.12 0.44
C ARG A 34 -15.43 -2.09 1.25
N ASN A 35 -16.75 -1.93 1.15
CA ASN A 35 -17.70 -2.80 1.83
C ASN A 35 -17.92 -4.16 1.11
N ASP A 36 -17.50 -4.27 -0.16
CA ASP A 36 -17.57 -5.52 -0.92
C ASP A 36 -16.26 -6.32 -0.81
N ARG A 37 -16.40 -7.64 -0.65
CA ARG A 37 -15.32 -8.59 -0.33
C ARG A 37 -14.80 -9.36 -1.54
N ARG A 38 -14.88 -8.82 -2.77
CA ARG A 38 -14.34 -9.54 -3.94
C ARG A 38 -12.81 -9.36 -3.99
N PRO A 39 -12.01 -10.41 -3.72
CA PRO A 39 -10.56 -10.31 -3.82
C PRO A 39 -10.13 -10.15 -5.28
N GLY A 40 -9.02 -9.46 -5.52
CA GLY A 40 -8.34 -9.46 -6.83
C GLY A 40 -8.34 -8.13 -7.59
N SER A 41 -9.17 -7.17 -7.19
CA SER A 41 -9.24 -5.84 -7.81
C SER A 41 -8.27 -4.83 -7.18
N PHE A 42 -7.83 -5.05 -5.95
CA PHE A 42 -6.82 -4.24 -5.30
C PHE A 42 -5.44 -4.85 -5.49
N ARG A 43 -4.57 -4.14 -6.20
CA ARG A 43 -3.24 -4.61 -6.59
C ARG A 43 -2.20 -3.55 -6.28
N ILE A 44 -1.06 -4.01 -5.80
CA ILE A 44 0.09 -3.17 -5.43
C ILE A 44 1.33 -3.80 -6.04
N ASN A 45 2.04 -3.05 -6.86
CA ASN A 45 3.30 -3.49 -7.41
C ASN A 45 4.42 -3.31 -6.35
N VAL A 46 4.99 -4.42 -5.88
CA VAL A 46 5.90 -4.39 -4.74
C VAL A 46 7.27 -3.77 -5.06
N ASP A 47 7.62 -3.64 -6.34
CA ASP A 47 8.90 -3.06 -6.76
C ASP A 47 8.84 -1.56 -7.00
N THR A 48 7.69 -1.07 -7.48
CA THR A 48 7.53 0.33 -7.87
C THR A 48 6.76 1.15 -6.84
N GLY A 49 6.00 0.52 -5.95
CA GLY A 49 5.15 1.24 -5.01
C GLY A 49 3.76 1.60 -5.55
N MET A 50 3.55 1.46 -6.86
CA MET A 50 2.30 1.82 -7.51
C MET A 50 1.18 0.86 -7.11
N TRP A 51 -0.02 1.38 -6.96
CA TRP A 51 -1.18 0.58 -6.57
C TRP A 51 -2.47 1.14 -7.16
N ALA A 52 -3.46 0.28 -7.34
CA ALA A 52 -4.77 0.66 -7.83
C ALA A 52 -5.87 -0.26 -7.30
N GLU A 53 -7.06 0.31 -7.13
CA GLU A 53 -8.31 -0.41 -6.98
C GLU A 53 -9.06 -0.41 -8.32
N PHE A 54 -8.93 -1.52 -9.06
CA PHE A 54 -9.53 -1.68 -10.38
C PHE A 54 -11.07 -1.75 -10.34
N ALA A 55 -11.70 -1.91 -9.18
CA ALA A 55 -13.15 -1.86 -9.04
C ALA A 55 -13.70 -0.44 -8.84
N ILE A 56 -12.87 0.56 -8.48
CA ILE A 56 -13.30 1.94 -8.22
C ILE A 56 -12.50 2.90 -9.11
N PRO A 57 -13.15 3.53 -10.11
CA PRO A 57 -12.47 4.48 -10.98
C PRO A 57 -11.77 5.60 -10.22
N GLY A 58 -10.49 5.84 -10.54
CA GLY A 58 -9.70 6.93 -9.96
C GLY A 58 -9.05 6.62 -8.61
N VAL A 59 -9.27 5.44 -8.04
CA VAL A 59 -8.62 5.01 -6.79
C VAL A 59 -7.30 4.32 -7.11
N GLN A 60 -6.22 5.07 -6.99
CA GLN A 60 -4.85 4.65 -7.30
C GLN A 60 -3.84 5.57 -6.61
N GLY A 61 -2.60 5.10 -6.50
CA GLY A 61 -1.49 5.90 -6.00
C GLY A 61 -0.15 5.40 -6.55
N GLY A 62 0.87 6.26 -6.45
CA GLY A 62 2.15 6.05 -7.11
C GLY A 62 3.26 5.50 -6.21
N ASP A 63 3.03 5.41 -4.90
CA ASP A 63 4.10 5.16 -3.93
C ASP A 63 3.61 4.59 -2.58
N PRO A 64 4.54 4.05 -1.75
CA PRO A 64 4.22 3.50 -0.42
C PRO A 64 3.51 4.48 0.53
N ILE A 65 3.89 5.77 0.52
CA ILE A 65 3.24 6.80 1.36
C ILE A 65 1.78 6.96 0.96
N SER A 66 1.49 7.06 -0.34
CA SER A 66 0.14 7.21 -0.87
C SER A 66 -0.73 5.99 -0.54
N LEU A 67 -0.16 4.78 -0.57
CA LEU A 67 -0.85 3.57 -0.14
C LEU A 67 -1.18 3.64 1.34
N ARG A 68 -0.20 3.96 2.19
CA ARG A 68 -0.40 4.05 3.63
C ARG A 68 -1.46 5.10 3.99
N ALA A 69 -1.39 6.27 3.34
CA ALA A 69 -2.38 7.34 3.48
C ALA A 69 -3.79 6.86 3.12
N TYR A 70 -3.92 6.13 2.01
CA TYR A 70 -5.21 5.60 1.57
C TYR A 70 -5.78 4.56 2.53
N LEU A 71 -4.96 3.62 3.00
CA LEU A 71 -5.39 2.53 3.89
C LEU A 71 -5.87 3.05 5.26
N GLU A 72 -5.26 4.13 5.76
CA GLU A 72 -5.54 4.67 7.09
C GLU A 72 -6.38 5.96 7.08
N GLY A 73 -6.72 6.49 5.90
CA GLY A 73 -7.47 7.74 5.76
C GLY A 73 -6.68 8.98 6.22
N LEU A 74 -5.35 8.96 6.07
CA LEU A 74 -4.44 10.01 6.51
C LEU A 74 -4.06 10.97 5.37
N THR A 75 -3.51 12.13 5.74
CA THR A 75 -2.77 12.95 4.78
C THR A 75 -1.43 12.28 4.41
N GLN A 76 -0.86 12.63 3.26
CA GLN A 76 0.45 12.10 2.86
C GLN A 76 1.57 12.46 3.84
N ILE A 77 1.51 13.62 4.49
CA ILE A 77 2.53 14.03 5.47
C ILE A 77 2.45 13.15 6.73
N GLU A 78 1.24 12.86 7.22
CA GLU A 78 1.07 11.96 8.36
C GLU A 78 1.53 10.54 8.02
N ALA A 79 1.13 10.03 6.85
CA ALA A 79 1.55 8.72 6.38
C ALA A 79 3.08 8.63 6.18
N ALA A 80 3.72 9.69 5.68
CA ALA A 80 5.17 9.75 5.53
C ALA A 80 5.89 9.66 6.87
N ARG A 81 5.41 10.37 7.89
CA ARG A 81 5.97 10.32 9.25
C ARG A 81 5.81 8.95 9.88
N LEU A 82 4.61 8.36 9.83
CA LEU A 82 4.38 7.02 10.36
C LEU A 82 5.26 5.98 9.66
N LEU A 83 5.41 6.08 8.34
CA LEU A 83 6.25 5.17 7.58
C LEU A 83 7.74 5.38 7.89
N ALA A 84 8.19 6.62 8.07
CA ALA A 84 9.55 6.93 8.49
C ALA A 84 9.86 6.33 9.88
N ASP A 85 8.94 6.49 10.84
CA ASP A 85 9.03 5.92 12.18
C ASP A 85 9.06 4.37 12.12
N GLU A 86 8.20 3.76 11.30
CA GLU A 86 8.14 2.29 11.11
C GLU A 86 9.44 1.73 10.51
N LEU A 87 10.11 2.52 9.66
CA LEU A 87 11.37 2.16 9.01
C LEU A 87 12.62 2.57 9.81
N GLY A 88 12.47 3.39 10.87
CA GLY A 88 13.59 3.94 11.63
C GLY A 88 14.46 4.90 10.81
N VAL A 89 13.86 5.65 9.88
CA VAL A 89 14.54 6.64 9.04
C VAL A 89 13.97 8.03 9.30
N ASP A 90 14.71 9.08 8.92
CA ASP A 90 14.19 10.44 8.97
C ASP A 90 13.14 10.69 7.87
N ALA A 91 12.08 11.41 8.22
CA ALA A 91 10.92 11.70 7.37
C ALA A 91 11.20 12.78 6.32
#